data_AF-A0A831XNZ9-F1
#
_entry.id   AF-A0A831XNZ9-F1
#
_cell.length_a   1.000
_cell.length_b   1.000
_cell.length_c   1.000
_cell.angle_alpha   90.00
_cell.angle_beta   90.00
_cell.angle_gamma   90.00
#
_symmetry.space_group_name_H-M   'P 1'
#
loop_
_entity.id
_entity.type
_entity.pdbx_description
1 polymer ?
#
loop_
_entity_poly.entity_id
_entity_poly.type
_entity_poly.pdbx_seq_one_letter_code
_entity_poly.pdbx_strand_id
1 'polypeptide(L)'
;MFGWIKWLWKQLQMEKVKSQRWEAQRQRIARLSVEQAREEALQVLQDERVFRLVPASGVRDAQILAQLPADVQELAVQYDRIELVGTEDEWRGADGLDFSQITPAELREGFLRIGRLAPDMDVYTEVCIRPGEKGVYELYLDAAEVREYASVYHWILNEYWVDRVLREVEEEFGEG
;
A
#
# COMPACT_ATOMS: atom_id res chain seq x y z
N MET A 1 31.67 -21.46 -15.75
CA MET A 1 31.44 -20.16 -16.42
C MET A 1 30.04 -20.02 -17.05
N PHE A 2 29.26 -21.08 -17.29
CA PHE A 2 27.91 -20.96 -17.90
C PHE A 2 26.76 -20.76 -16.89
N GLY A 3 26.96 -21.10 -15.61
CA GLY A 3 25.91 -21.01 -14.59
C GLY A 3 25.52 -19.58 -14.22
N TRP A 4 26.49 -18.66 -14.09
CA TRP A 4 26.21 -17.26 -13.75
C TRP A 4 25.49 -16.51 -14.88
N ILE A 5 25.79 -16.85 -16.14
CA ILE A 5 25.11 -16.30 -17.31
C ILE A 5 23.66 -16.77 -17.31
N LYS A 6 23.40 -18.08 -17.19
CA LYS A 6 22.05 -18.63 -17.13
C LYS A 6 21.24 -18.06 -15.97
N TRP A 7 21.86 -17.91 -14.79
CA TRP A 7 21.26 -17.27 -13.62
C TRP A 7 20.91 -15.80 -13.89
N LEU A 8 21.82 -15.02 -14.48
CA LEU A 8 21.59 -13.62 -14.81
C LEU A 8 20.45 -13.45 -15.82
N TRP A 9 20.37 -14.30 -16.85
CA TRP A 9 19.25 -14.31 -17.79
C TRP A 9 17.92 -14.63 -17.10
N LYS A 10 17.91 -15.59 -16.16
CA LYS A 10 16.72 -15.91 -15.35
C LYS A 10 16.28 -14.70 -14.52
N GLN A 11 17.21 -14.02 -13.85
CA GLN A 11 16.92 -12.80 -13.07
C GLN A 11 16.36 -11.66 -13.94
N LEU A 12 16.98 -11.38 -15.09
CA LEU A 12 16.50 -10.35 -16.00
C LEU A 12 15.10 -10.66 -16.55
N GLN A 13 14.82 -11.94 -16.82
CA GLN A 13 13.50 -12.36 -17.27
C GLN A 13 12.45 -12.23 -16.15
N MET A 14 12.78 -12.61 -14.91
CA MET A 14 11.92 -12.42 -13.75
C MET A 14 11.56 -10.94 -13.57
N GLU A 15 12.55 -10.06 -13.51
CA GLU A 15 12.33 -8.61 -13.34
C GLU A 15 11.48 -8.01 -14.46
N LYS A 16 11.69 -8.46 -15.70
CA LYS A 16 10.87 -8.04 -16.83
C LYS A 16 9.41 -8.47 -16.67
N VAL A 17 9.15 -9.72 -16.26
CA VAL A 17 7.78 -10.23 -16.07
C VAL A 17 7.11 -9.53 -14.88
N LYS A 18 7.82 -9.34 -13.76
CA LYS A 18 7.34 -8.58 -12.59
C LYS A 18 6.90 -7.19 -13.02
N SER A 19 7.78 -6.44 -13.69
CA SER A 19 7.50 -5.08 -14.14
C SER A 19 6.29 -5.02 -15.10
N GLN A 20 6.19 -5.96 -16.05
CA GLN A 20 5.06 -6.00 -16.98
C GLN A 20 3.72 -6.30 -16.30
N ARG A 21 3.69 -7.28 -15.39
CA ARG A 21 2.47 -7.64 -14.65
C ARG A 21 2.05 -6.53 -13.70
N TRP A 22 3.01 -5.92 -13.00
CA TRP A 22 2.76 -4.77 -12.14
C TRP A 22 2.16 -3.62 -12.94
N GLU A 23 2.81 -3.21 -14.04
CA GLU A 23 2.30 -2.10 -14.86
C GLU A 23 0.89 -2.36 -15.39
N ALA A 24 0.60 -3.59 -15.82
CA ALA A 24 -0.74 -3.99 -16.24
C ALA A 24 -1.78 -3.87 -15.10
N GLN A 25 -1.42 -4.30 -13.88
CA GLN A 25 -2.31 -4.18 -12.71
C GLN A 25 -2.52 -2.72 -12.32
N ARG A 26 -1.46 -1.90 -12.34
CA ARG A 26 -1.57 -0.46 -12.07
C ARG A 26 -2.52 0.24 -13.03
N GLN A 27 -2.38 -0.02 -14.32
CA GLN A 27 -3.27 0.57 -15.33
C GLN A 27 -4.71 0.09 -15.17
N ARG A 28 -4.93 -1.16 -14.74
CA ARG A 28 -6.27 -1.68 -14.43
C ARG A 28 -6.87 -0.96 -13.23
N ILE A 29 -6.13 -0.90 -12.12
CA ILE A 29 -6.58 -0.26 -10.87
C ILE A 29 -6.89 1.21 -11.10
N ALA A 30 -6.03 1.94 -11.80
CA ALA A 30 -6.22 3.37 -12.09
C ALA A 30 -7.46 3.68 -12.95
N ARG A 31 -8.05 2.68 -13.62
CA ARG A 31 -9.27 2.83 -14.43
C ARG A 31 -10.55 2.51 -13.65
N LEU A 32 -10.44 1.97 -12.44
CA LEU A 32 -11.60 1.66 -11.61
C LEU A 32 -12.27 2.96 -11.15
N SER A 33 -13.60 2.94 -11.04
CA SER A 33 -14.28 3.97 -10.25
C SER A 33 -13.95 3.76 -8.77
N VAL A 34 -14.16 4.79 -7.95
CA VAL A 34 -13.96 4.68 -6.49
C VAL A 34 -14.85 3.59 -5.89
N GLU A 35 -16.08 3.44 -6.38
CA GLU A 35 -17.01 2.41 -5.94
C GLU A 35 -16.54 1.00 -6.33
N GLN A 36 -16.06 0.82 -7.56
CA GLN A 36 -15.50 -0.46 -8.01
C GLN A 36 -14.25 -0.84 -7.22
N ALA A 37 -13.34 0.13 -7.03
CA ALA A 37 -12.15 -0.06 -6.21
C ALA A 37 -12.51 -0.40 -4.77
N ARG A 38 -13.54 0.24 -4.19
CA ARG A 38 -14.05 -0.09 -2.86
C ARG A 38 -14.54 -1.53 -2.76
N GLU A 39 -15.40 -1.97 -3.68
CA GLU A 39 -15.94 -3.33 -3.67
C GLU A 39 -14.83 -4.38 -3.77
N GLU A 40 -13.86 -4.18 -4.66
CA GLU A 40 -12.73 -5.08 -4.84
C GLU A 40 -11.78 -5.03 -3.62
N ALA A 41 -11.48 -3.83 -3.12
CA ALA A 41 -10.61 -3.64 -1.95
C ALA A 41 -11.15 -4.36 -0.72
N LEU A 42 -12.46 -4.23 -0.44
CA LEU A 42 -13.10 -4.91 0.69
C LEU A 42 -13.05 -6.45 0.58
N GLN A 43 -13.03 -6.98 -0.65
CA GLN A 43 -12.84 -8.42 -0.88
C GLN A 43 -11.39 -8.85 -0.62
N VAL A 44 -10.41 -8.12 -1.16
CA VAL A 44 -8.99 -8.51 -0.99
C VAL A 44 -8.48 -8.30 0.43
N LEU A 45 -9.08 -7.38 1.21
CA LEU A 45 -8.78 -7.23 2.63
C LEU A 45 -9.09 -8.49 3.46
N GLN A 46 -9.87 -9.43 2.93
CA GLN A 46 -10.12 -10.73 3.57
C GLN A 46 -8.98 -11.73 3.34
N ASP A 47 -8.00 -11.42 2.50
CA ASP A 47 -6.83 -12.29 2.27
C ASP A 47 -5.81 -12.11 3.41
N GLU A 48 -5.95 -12.93 4.46
CA GLU A 48 -5.10 -12.90 5.66
C GLU A 48 -3.62 -13.20 5.38
N ARG A 49 -3.29 -13.67 4.17
CA ARG A 49 -1.90 -13.86 3.73
C ARG A 49 -1.24 -12.55 3.32
N VAL A 50 -2.02 -11.49 3.14
CA VAL A 50 -1.55 -10.17 2.70
C VAL A 50 -1.87 -9.12 3.76
N PHE A 51 -3.08 -9.15 4.32
CA PHE A 51 -3.53 -8.14 5.27
C PHE A 51 -3.86 -8.73 6.64
N ARG A 52 -3.46 -8.02 7.70
CA ARG A 52 -3.98 -8.22 9.05
C ARG A 52 -4.81 -7.01 9.45
N LEU A 53 -6.09 -7.23 9.71
CA LEU A 53 -7.03 -6.18 10.11
C LEU A 53 -7.11 -6.08 11.63
N VAL A 54 -6.78 -4.91 12.17
CA VAL A 54 -6.89 -4.62 13.61
C VAL A 54 -8.17 -3.82 13.82
N PRO A 55 -9.22 -4.38 14.46
CA PRO A 55 -10.49 -3.68 14.66
C PRO A 55 -10.33 -2.39 15.48
N ALA A 56 -11.19 -1.41 15.22
CA ALA A 56 -11.22 -0.17 16.00
C ALA A 56 -11.57 -0.46 17.47
N SER A 57 -10.73 -0.01 18.40
CA SER A 57 -10.87 -0.25 19.84
C SER A 57 -11.72 0.80 20.58
N GLY A 58 -12.15 1.87 19.90
CA GLY A 58 -12.94 2.94 20.51
C GLY A 58 -13.55 3.93 19.53
N VAL A 59 -14.26 4.92 20.06
CA VAL A 59 -14.82 6.02 19.27
C VAL A 59 -13.71 7.00 18.93
N ARG A 60 -13.50 7.23 17.63
CA ARG A 60 -12.54 8.21 17.14
C ARG A 60 -13.03 9.63 17.34
N ASP A 61 -12.07 10.54 17.51
CA ASP A 61 -12.36 11.97 17.59
C ASP A 61 -13.09 12.44 16.31
N ALA A 62 -14.29 12.98 16.49
CA ALA A 62 -15.13 13.45 15.40
C ALA A 62 -14.50 14.61 14.62
N GLN A 63 -13.67 15.44 15.26
CA GLN A 63 -12.95 16.53 14.60
C GLN A 63 -11.84 16.01 13.69
N ILE A 64 -11.16 14.93 14.08
CA ILE A 64 -10.17 14.28 13.22
C ILE A 64 -10.88 13.62 12.04
N LEU A 65 -11.93 12.83 12.30
CA LEU A 65 -12.70 12.16 11.25
C LEU A 65 -13.25 13.14 10.21
N ALA A 66 -13.79 14.29 10.63
CA ALA A 66 -14.35 15.30 9.73
C ALA A 66 -13.34 15.91 8.74
N GLN A 67 -12.03 15.77 9.01
CA GLN A 67 -10.97 16.25 8.11
C GLN A 67 -10.56 15.20 7.07
N LEU A 68 -10.95 13.93 7.26
CA LEU A 68 -10.54 12.84 6.39
C LEU A 68 -11.46 12.72 5.18
N PRO A 69 -10.96 12.28 4.02
CA PRO A 69 -11.79 11.81 2.92
C PRO A 69 -12.79 10.72 3.37
N ALA A 70 -13.98 10.68 2.76
CA ALA A 70 -15.07 9.81 3.20
C ALA A 70 -14.73 8.31 3.16
N ASP A 71 -13.94 7.88 2.18
CA ASP A 71 -13.39 6.54 2.06
C ASP A 71 -12.42 6.19 3.20
N VAL A 72 -11.58 7.13 3.62
CA VAL A 72 -10.70 6.98 4.78
C VAL A 72 -11.50 6.95 6.08
N GLN A 73 -12.52 7.81 6.22
CA GLN A 73 -13.44 7.76 7.37
C GLN A 73 -14.09 6.39 7.50
N GLU A 74 -14.57 5.83 6.39
CA GLU A 74 -15.22 4.52 6.35
C GLU A 74 -14.32 3.42 6.90
N LEU A 75 -13.04 3.39 6.52
CA LEU A 75 -12.09 2.41 7.04
C LEU A 75 -11.71 2.71 8.50
N ALA A 76 -11.47 3.98 8.82
CA ALA A 76 -11.06 4.38 10.16
C ALA A 76 -12.12 4.02 11.22
N VAL A 77 -13.42 4.12 10.93
CA VAL A 77 -14.46 3.73 11.90
C VAL A 77 -14.52 2.22 12.16
N GLN A 78 -13.97 1.40 11.25
CA GLN A 78 -13.97 -0.06 11.37
C GLN A 78 -12.66 -0.61 11.95
N TYR A 79 -11.53 0.04 11.61
CA TYR A 79 -10.20 -0.46 11.91
C TYR A 79 -9.33 0.58 12.62
N ASP A 80 -8.53 0.10 13.57
CA ASP A 80 -7.40 0.86 14.08
C ASP A 80 -6.24 0.81 13.10
N ARG A 81 -5.97 -0.36 12.53
CA ARG A 81 -4.87 -0.58 11.59
C ARG A 81 -5.24 -1.60 10.51
N ILE A 82 -4.69 -1.41 9.33
CA ILE A 82 -4.67 -2.39 8.24
C ILE A 82 -3.20 -2.65 7.96
N GLU A 83 -2.67 -3.74 8.49
CA GLU A 83 -1.26 -4.10 8.42
C GLU A 83 -0.99 -4.99 7.21
N LEU A 84 0.16 -4.80 6.55
CA LEU A 84 0.71 -5.72 5.57
C LEU A 84 1.43 -6.86 6.32
N VAL A 85 1.13 -8.10 5.96
CA VAL A 85 1.72 -9.28 6.60
C VAL A 85 3.13 -9.51 6.07
N GLY A 86 4.08 -9.75 6.97
CA GLY A 86 5.47 -10.06 6.61
C GLY A 86 6.38 -8.84 6.50
N THR A 87 5.88 -7.66 6.86
CA THR A 87 6.62 -6.38 6.86
C THR A 87 6.92 -5.88 8.29
N GLU A 88 6.71 -6.72 9.31
CA GLU A 88 6.92 -6.34 10.70
C GLU A 88 8.40 -6.02 11.02
N ASP A 89 8.67 -4.77 11.40
CA ASP A 89 9.96 -4.32 11.93
C ASP A 89 9.91 -4.16 13.47
N GLU A 90 11.01 -4.47 14.17
CA GLU A 90 11.07 -4.39 15.64
C GLU A 90 10.89 -2.97 16.18
N TRP A 91 11.24 -1.94 15.41
CA TRP A 91 11.20 -0.54 15.82
C TRP A 91 9.94 0.17 15.34
N ARG A 92 9.41 -0.25 14.18
CA ARG A 92 8.31 0.42 13.48
C ARG A 92 7.03 -0.43 13.41
N GLY A 93 7.06 -1.70 13.81
CA GLY A 93 5.91 -2.59 13.61
C GLY A 93 5.64 -2.83 12.13
N ALA A 94 4.41 -3.27 11.79
CA ALA A 94 4.03 -3.58 10.42
C ALA A 94 3.83 -2.33 9.56
N ASP A 95 4.17 -2.45 8.28
CA ASP A 95 3.74 -1.49 7.27
C ASP A 95 2.22 -1.54 7.07
N GLY A 96 1.66 -0.46 6.53
CA GLY A 96 0.24 -0.38 6.21
C GLY A 96 -0.40 0.93 6.61
N LEU A 97 -1.71 0.88 6.85
CA LEU A 97 -2.50 2.02 7.32
C LEU A 97 -2.63 1.96 8.84
N ASP A 98 -2.36 3.09 9.50
CA ASP A 98 -2.56 3.27 10.93
C ASP A 98 -3.48 4.47 11.16
N PHE A 99 -4.76 4.16 11.28
CA PHE A 99 -5.76 5.17 11.56
C PHE A 99 -5.70 5.59 13.04
N SER A 100 -5.22 4.74 13.95
CA SER A 100 -5.10 5.09 15.38
C SER A 100 -4.13 6.25 15.63
N GLN A 101 -3.22 6.52 14.69
CA GLN A 101 -2.22 7.58 14.76
C GLN A 101 -2.24 8.51 13.55
N ILE A 102 -3.38 9.17 13.31
CA ILE A 102 -3.45 10.24 12.30
C ILE A 102 -2.74 11.48 12.83
N THR A 103 -1.61 11.83 12.20
CA THR A 103 -0.75 12.96 12.59
C THR A 103 -0.40 13.80 11.38
N PRO A 104 0.10 15.03 11.55
CA PRO A 104 0.77 15.74 10.46
C PRO A 104 1.86 14.87 9.82
N ALA A 105 1.97 14.92 8.49
CA ALA A 105 3.02 14.21 7.75
C ALA A 105 4.39 14.84 8.02
N GLU A 106 5.41 14.00 8.19
CA GLU A 106 6.78 14.42 8.44
C GLU A 106 7.46 14.86 7.13
N LEU A 107 7.09 14.24 6.00
CA LEU A 107 7.75 14.44 4.72
C LEU A 107 7.24 15.65 3.93
N ARG A 108 6.02 16.13 4.24
CA ARG A 108 5.43 17.26 3.51
C ARG A 108 4.40 18.02 4.33
N GLU A 109 4.63 19.32 4.49
CA GLU A 109 3.71 20.22 5.17
C GLU A 109 2.32 20.24 4.51
N GLY A 110 1.28 20.29 5.32
CA GLY A 110 -0.12 20.35 4.87
C GLY A 110 -0.76 18.99 4.57
N PHE A 111 -0.04 17.89 4.74
CA PHE A 111 -0.57 16.53 4.65
C PHE A 111 -0.78 15.94 6.05
N LEU A 112 -1.74 15.00 6.16
CA LEU A 112 -1.91 14.13 7.32
C LEU A 112 -1.45 12.73 6.94
N ARG A 113 -0.59 12.13 7.76
CA ARG A 113 -0.19 10.74 7.67
C ARG A 113 -1.31 9.84 8.19
N ILE A 114 -1.63 8.80 7.43
CA ILE A 114 -2.60 7.75 7.75
C ILE A 114 -1.99 6.35 7.69
N GLY A 115 -0.69 6.24 7.44
CA GLY A 115 0.03 4.99 7.31
C GLY A 115 1.49 5.20 6.91
N ARG A 116 2.22 4.11 6.77
CA ARG A 116 3.60 4.11 6.29
C ARG A 116 3.94 2.84 5.56
N LEU A 117 4.94 2.94 4.69
CA LEU A 117 5.65 1.82 4.10
C LEU A 117 7.15 2.00 4.38
N ALA A 118 7.82 0.92 4.73
CA ALA A 118 9.27 0.82 4.83
C ALA A 118 9.69 -0.38 3.98
N PRO A 119 9.60 -0.28 2.63
CA PRO A 119 10.05 -1.36 1.77
C PRO A 119 11.53 -1.66 2.09
N ASP A 120 11.93 -2.92 1.94
CA ASP A 120 13.30 -3.46 2.15
C ASP A 120 14.44 -2.63 1.49
N MET A 121 14.07 -1.67 0.63
CA MET A 121 14.93 -0.72 -0.06
C MET A 121 14.94 0.65 0.65
N ASP A 122 15.20 0.72 1.97
CA ASP A 122 15.59 1.89 2.79
C ASP A 122 14.81 3.23 2.68
N VAL A 123 13.81 3.37 1.81
CA VAL A 123 13.08 4.63 1.58
C VAL A 123 11.83 4.63 2.44
N TYR A 124 11.93 5.27 3.61
CA TYR A 124 10.77 5.57 4.43
C TYR A 124 9.72 6.31 3.60
N THR A 125 8.51 5.77 3.59
CA THR A 125 7.39 6.30 2.82
C THR A 125 6.20 6.55 3.73
N GLU A 126 5.63 7.74 3.65
CA GLU A 126 4.38 8.05 4.36
C GLU A 126 3.20 7.88 3.42
N VAL A 127 2.16 7.21 3.92
CA VAL A 127 0.86 7.16 3.25
C VAL A 127 0.02 8.29 3.84
N CYS A 128 -0.37 9.21 2.99
CA CYS A 128 -0.88 10.51 3.39
C CYS A 128 -2.18 10.87 2.68
N ILE A 129 -2.90 11.82 3.28
CA ILE A 129 -4.01 12.54 2.68
C ILE A 129 -3.76 14.03 2.79
N ARG A 130 -4.39 14.81 1.92
CA ARG A 130 -4.43 16.26 2.04
C ARG A 130 -5.83 16.71 2.44
N PRO A 131 -6.00 17.44 3.56
CA PRO A 131 -7.32 17.91 3.98
C PRO A 131 -8.02 18.70 2.88
N GLY A 132 -9.28 18.35 2.59
CA GLY A 132 -10.10 18.98 1.56
C GLY A 132 -9.89 18.46 0.13
N GLU A 133 -8.90 17.59 -0.10
CA GLU A 133 -8.71 16.91 -1.38
C GLU A 133 -9.25 15.48 -1.36
N LYS A 134 -9.50 14.95 -2.55
CA LYS A 134 -9.82 13.53 -2.73
C LYS A 134 -8.55 12.81 -3.13
N GLY A 135 -8.25 11.70 -2.48
CA GLY A 135 -7.14 10.83 -2.83
C GLY A 135 -6.20 10.53 -1.68
N VAL A 136 -5.28 9.62 -1.97
CA VAL A 136 -4.22 9.16 -1.07
C VAL A 136 -2.89 9.30 -1.78
N TYR A 137 -1.85 9.65 -1.02
CA TYR A 137 -0.54 9.96 -1.54
C TYR A 137 0.52 9.10 -0.85
N GLU A 138 1.43 8.51 -1.62
CA GLU A 138 2.70 8.03 -1.08
C GLU A 138 3.75 9.13 -1.24
N LEU A 139 4.30 9.56 -0.10
CA LEU A 139 5.38 10.52 -0.03
C LEU A 139 6.66 9.77 0.35
N TYR A 140 7.69 9.87 -0.49
CA TYR A 140 8.95 9.16 -0.27
C TYR A 140 9.99 10.08 0.35
N LEU A 141 10.71 9.58 1.35
CA LEU A 141 11.90 10.24 1.89
C LEU A 141 12.93 10.42 0.77
N ASP A 142 13.36 11.66 0.54
CA ASP A 142 14.38 12.04 -0.45
C ASP A 142 13.99 11.89 -1.94
N ALA A 143 12.73 11.62 -2.27
CA ALA A 143 12.24 11.69 -3.65
C ALA A 143 11.30 12.89 -3.86
N ALA A 144 11.49 13.60 -4.97
CA ALA A 144 10.51 14.58 -5.43
C ALA A 144 9.22 13.91 -5.95
N GLU A 145 9.30 12.62 -6.25
CA GLU A 145 8.17 11.82 -6.72
C GLU A 145 7.09 11.71 -5.66
N VAL A 146 5.85 11.83 -6.10
CA VAL A 146 4.65 11.56 -5.30
C VAL A 146 3.85 10.57 -6.10
N ARG A 147 3.42 9.48 -5.47
CA ARG A 147 2.41 8.64 -6.08
C ARG A 147 1.05 9.04 -5.55
N GLU A 148 0.12 9.26 -6.46
CA GLU A 148 -1.25 9.64 -6.15
C GLU A 148 -2.20 8.51 -6.52
N TYR A 149 -3.14 8.25 -5.63
CA TYR A 149 -4.21 7.29 -5.78
C TYR A 149 -5.54 8.01 -5.64
N ALA A 150 -6.51 7.66 -6.48
CA ALA A 150 -7.82 8.31 -6.47
C ALA A 150 -8.61 8.09 -5.16
N SER A 151 -8.30 7.03 -4.40
CA SER A 151 -8.88 6.73 -3.08
C SER A 151 -7.97 5.78 -2.29
N VAL A 152 -8.25 5.62 -0.99
CA VAL A 152 -7.57 4.63 -0.14
C VAL A 152 -7.76 3.19 -0.65
N TYR A 153 -8.87 2.92 -1.32
CA TYR A 153 -9.15 1.63 -1.93
C TYR A 153 -8.23 1.33 -3.12
N HIS A 154 -7.86 2.34 -3.91
CA HIS A 154 -6.87 2.16 -4.97
C HIS A 154 -5.49 1.85 -4.40
N TRP A 155 -5.13 2.46 -3.27
CA TRP A 155 -3.90 2.17 -2.56
C TRP A 155 -3.88 0.72 -2.05
N ILE A 156 -4.94 0.27 -1.37
CA ILE A 156 -5.08 -1.12 -0.88
C ILE A 156 -4.94 -2.13 -2.02
N LEU A 157 -5.58 -1.88 -3.16
CA LEU A 157 -5.47 -2.75 -4.33
C LEU A 157 -4.05 -2.77 -4.90
N ASN A 158 -3.36 -1.63 -4.92
CA ASN A 158 -1.96 -1.59 -5.37
C ASN A 158 -1.12 -2.51 -4.48
N GLU A 159 -1.17 -2.34 -3.15
CA GLU A 159 -0.38 -3.17 -2.23
C GLU A 159 -0.71 -4.65 -2.32
N TYR A 160 -1.99 -5.01 -2.46
CA TYR A 160 -2.41 -6.39 -2.67
C TYR A 160 -1.75 -7.02 -3.91
N TRP A 161 -1.76 -6.29 -5.03
CA TRP A 161 -1.22 -6.78 -6.28
C TRP A 161 0.31 -6.73 -6.33
N VAL A 162 0.96 -5.86 -5.55
CA VAL A 162 2.42 -5.90 -5.36
C VAL A 162 2.84 -7.22 -4.75
N ASP A 163 2.27 -7.59 -3.60
CA ASP A 163 2.57 -8.87 -2.94
C ASP A 163 2.24 -10.06 -3.86
N ARG A 164 1.06 -10.04 -4.47
CA ARG A 164 0.60 -11.15 -5.32
C ARG A 164 1.47 -11.35 -6.57
N VAL A 165 1.86 -10.28 -7.26
CA VAL A 165 2.75 -10.39 -8.43
C VAL A 165 4.13 -10.89 -8.02
N LEU A 166 4.66 -10.46 -6.87
CA LEU A 166 5.93 -10.96 -6.35
C LEU A 166 5.87 -12.48 -6.13
N ARG A 167 4.84 -12.96 -5.41
CA ARG A 167 4.63 -14.40 -5.15
C ARG A 167 4.42 -15.21 -6.43
N GLU A 168 3.54 -14.77 -7.33
CA GLU A 168 3.25 -15.49 -8.58
C GLU A 168 4.50 -15.62 -9.47
N VAL A 169 5.36 -14.60 -9.52
CA VAL A 169 6.62 -14.68 -10.28
C VAL A 169 7.66 -15.52 -9.54
N GLU A 170 7.72 -15.46 -8.21
CA GLU A 170 8.60 -16.35 -7.44
C GLU A 170 8.20 -17.82 -7.58
N GLU A 171 6.91 -18.15 -7.62
CA GLU A 171 6.42 -19.50 -7.88
C GLU A 171 6.77 -19.96 -9.31
N GLU A 172 6.54 -19.11 -10.32
CA GLU A 172 6.80 -19.44 -11.74
C GLU A 172 8.30 -19.67 -12.03
N PHE A 173 9.19 -18.97 -11.32
CA PHE A 173 10.63 -19.02 -11.56
C PHE A 173 11.41 -19.69 -10.41
N GLY A 174 10.78 -20.04 -9.30
CA GLY A 174 11.41 -20.58 -8.08
C GLY A 174 11.84 -22.04 -8.19
N GLU A 175 11.20 -22.82 -9.07
CA GLU A 175 11.63 -24.19 -9.38
C GLU A 175 12.60 -24.20 -10.58
N GLY A 176 13.90 -24.33 -10.30
CA GLY A 176 14.89 -24.66 -11.34
C GLY A 176 16.34 -24.53 -10.91
#